data_AF-A0A6L7UY17-F1
#
_entry.id   AF-A0A6L7UY17-F1
#
_cell.length_a   1.000
_cell.length_b   1.000
_cell.length_c   1.000
_cell.angle_alpha   90.00
_cell.angle_beta   90.00
_cell.angle_gamma   90.00
#
_symmetry.space_group_name_H-M   'P 1'
#
loop_
_entity.id
_entity.type
_entity.pdbx_description
1 polymer ?
#
loop_
_entity_poly.entity_id
_entity_poly.type
_entity_poly.pdbx_seq_one_letter_code
_entity_poly.pdbx_strand_id
1 'polypeptide(L)'
;MADQYVARDRETGFEVTVTGEFPEHPDDRMRIARTTTLFTKLMSTLLQRDESMRRMGFRAIETQLEIADALIRQDHAEVQRLVRETLTSMGVSEDQLREMAQRLSEASGLDPRVAQELSRAFGFESDPMSADDQNETDVLDATASEMDAESEPLNPQILEQLDQLLADAERSIDEAEPDTNGDTGDESEPDDDQKGPTA
;
A
#
# COMPACT_ATOMS: atom_id res chain seq x y z
N MET A 1 33.77 -6.27 -1.59
CA MET A 1 33.09 -7.57 -1.37
C MET A 1 31.63 -7.25 -1.17
N ALA A 2 30.70 -8.00 -1.75
CA ALA A 2 29.29 -7.75 -1.51
C ALA A 2 28.97 -8.00 -0.04
N ASP A 3 28.27 -7.05 0.59
CA ASP A 3 27.71 -7.21 1.92
C ASP A 3 26.59 -8.26 1.87
N GLN A 4 26.41 -8.99 2.97
CA GLN A 4 25.38 -10.02 3.10
C GLN A 4 24.61 -9.85 4.40
N TYR A 5 23.28 -9.92 4.32
CA TYR A 5 22.38 -10.02 5.46
C TYR A 5 21.51 -11.26 5.33
N VAL A 6 21.34 -12.00 6.43
CA VAL A 6 20.51 -13.20 6.49
C VAL A 6 19.45 -13.01 7.57
N ALA A 7 18.19 -13.10 7.18
CA ALA A 7 17.06 -13.16 8.10
C ALA A 7 16.52 -14.59 8.16
N ARG A 8 16.21 -15.06 9.36
CA ARG A 8 15.66 -16.38 9.61
C ARG A 8 14.44 -16.27 10.48
N ASP A 9 13.36 -16.94 10.08
CA ASP A 9 12.26 -17.24 10.98
C ASP A 9 12.60 -18.48 11.82
N ARG A 10 12.54 -18.34 13.15
CA ARG A 10 12.88 -19.41 14.09
C ARG A 10 11.80 -20.49 14.15
N GLU A 11 10.54 -20.12 13.89
CA GLU A 11 9.41 -21.05 14.02
C GLU A 11 9.36 -22.04 12.86
N THR A 12 9.58 -21.57 11.64
CA THR A 12 9.53 -22.40 10.42
C THR A 12 10.89 -22.83 9.90
N GLY A 13 11.96 -22.15 10.32
CA GLY A 13 13.28 -22.32 9.74
C GLY A 13 13.44 -21.68 8.36
N PHE A 14 12.47 -20.88 7.89
CA PHE A 14 12.55 -20.17 6.61
C PHE A 14 13.63 -19.08 6.66
N GLU A 15 14.43 -18.98 5.61
CA GLU A 15 15.57 -18.05 5.54
C GLU A 15 15.55 -17.22 4.26
N VAL A 16 15.85 -15.93 4.38
CA VAL A 16 16.04 -15.01 3.26
C VAL A 16 17.42 -14.39 3.40
N THR A 17 18.18 -14.42 2.30
CA THR A 17 19.49 -13.80 2.19
C THR A 17 19.44 -12.64 1.21
N VAL A 18 19.90 -11.47 1.66
CA VAL A 18 20.09 -10.28 0.81
C VAL A 18 21.58 -10.04 0.67
N THR A 19 22.02 -9.88 -0.58
CA THR A 19 23.42 -9.60 -0.93
C THR A 19 23.50 -8.40 -1.84
N GLY A 20 24.51 -7.55 -1.68
CA GLY A 20 24.70 -6.38 -2.53
C GLY A 20 25.72 -5.41 -1.96
N GLU A 21 25.79 -4.21 -2.50
CA GLU A 21 26.57 -3.11 -1.91
C GLU A 21 25.64 -2.33 -0.97
N PHE A 22 25.83 -2.47 0.34
CA PHE A 22 24.98 -1.76 1.29
C PHE A 22 25.49 -0.33 1.50
N PRO A 23 24.58 0.65 1.65
CA PRO A 23 24.94 2.04 1.90
C PRO A 23 25.78 2.18 3.18
N GLU A 24 26.68 3.16 3.24
CA GLU A 24 27.51 3.39 4.43
C GLU A 24 26.69 3.89 5.64
N HIS A 25 25.57 4.57 5.37
CA HIS A 25 24.75 5.16 6.41
C HIS A 25 24.10 4.08 7.31
N PRO A 26 24.26 4.17 8.64
CA PRO A 26 23.80 3.13 9.57
C PRO A 26 22.28 2.94 9.55
N ASP A 27 21.50 4.03 9.38
CA ASP A 27 20.03 3.92 9.34
C ASP A 27 19.54 3.14 8.12
N ASP A 28 20.21 3.28 6.98
CA ASP A 28 19.83 2.56 5.77
C ASP A 28 20.15 1.07 5.90
N ARG A 29 21.29 0.74 6.50
CA ARG A 29 21.65 -0.65 6.86
C ARG A 29 20.62 -1.26 7.82
N MET A 30 20.18 -0.50 8.82
CA MET A 30 19.13 -0.94 9.74
C MET A 30 17.78 -1.13 9.03
N ARG A 31 17.43 -0.25 8.09
CA ARG A 31 16.22 -0.39 7.26
C ARG A 31 16.27 -1.65 6.41
N ILE A 32 17.40 -1.96 5.77
CA ILE A 32 17.59 -3.22 5.03
C ILE A 32 17.32 -4.42 5.95
N ALA A 33 17.97 -4.48 7.11
CA ALA A 33 17.80 -5.58 8.06
C ALA A 33 16.33 -5.74 8.51
N ARG A 34 15.66 -4.63 8.82
CA ARG A 34 14.25 -4.62 9.24
C ARG A 34 13.32 -5.09 8.12
N THR A 35 13.49 -4.56 6.91
CA THR A 35 12.67 -4.93 5.75
C THR A 35 12.86 -6.41 5.39
N THR A 36 14.09 -6.92 5.35
CA THR A 36 14.35 -8.35 5.10
C THR A 36 13.73 -9.23 6.18
N THR A 37 13.79 -8.83 7.44
CA THR A 37 13.15 -9.56 8.55
C THR A 37 11.63 -9.60 8.41
N LEU A 38 11.00 -8.46 8.09
CA LEU A 38 9.55 -8.38 7.86
C LEU A 38 9.13 -9.27 6.69
N PHE A 39 9.85 -9.19 5.56
CA PHE A 39 9.60 -10.03 4.40
C PHE A 39 9.74 -11.52 4.74
N THR A 40 10.77 -11.91 5.49
CA THR A 40 10.98 -13.30 5.92
C THR A 40 9.79 -13.81 6.74
N LYS A 41 9.31 -13.02 7.71
CA LYS A 41 8.14 -13.38 8.52
C LYS A 41 6.86 -13.47 7.70
N LEU A 42 6.67 -12.53 6.77
CA LEU A 42 5.51 -12.51 5.88
C LEU A 42 5.46 -13.75 4.99
N MET A 43 6.58 -14.08 4.35
CA MET A 43 6.73 -15.29 3.53
C MET A 43 6.52 -16.55 4.34
N SER A 44 7.15 -16.64 5.51
CA SER A 44 6.95 -17.76 6.44
C SER A 44 5.48 -17.93 6.82
N THR A 45 4.77 -16.83 7.11
CA THR A 45 3.34 -16.86 7.43
C THR A 45 2.51 -17.36 6.26
N LEU A 46 2.79 -16.91 5.03
CA LEU A 46 2.06 -17.35 3.84
C LEU A 46 2.26 -18.83 3.54
N LEU A 47 3.48 -19.33 3.69
CA LEU A 47 3.80 -20.74 3.44
C LEU A 47 3.05 -21.70 4.38
N GLN A 48 2.66 -21.23 5.56
CA GLN A 48 1.85 -21.99 6.52
C GLN A 48 0.33 -21.98 6.21
N ARG A 49 -0.15 -21.13 5.30
CA ARG A 49 -1.58 -21.05 4.96
C ARG A 49 -2.00 -22.16 4.00
N ASP A 50 -3.30 -22.43 3.94
CA ASP A 50 -3.90 -23.30 2.93
C ASP A 50 -3.64 -22.79 1.51
N GLU A 51 -3.80 -23.65 0.51
CA GLU A 51 -3.43 -23.34 -0.86
C GLU A 51 -4.18 -22.13 -1.44
N SER A 52 -5.48 -22.00 -1.19
CA SER A 52 -6.27 -20.86 -1.67
C SER A 52 -5.79 -19.55 -1.06
N MET A 53 -5.67 -19.49 0.27
CA MET A 53 -5.24 -18.29 0.98
C MET A 53 -3.79 -17.94 0.64
N ARG A 54 -2.92 -18.93 0.49
CA ARG A 54 -1.53 -18.74 0.10
C ARG A 54 -1.41 -18.16 -1.32
N ARG A 55 -2.18 -18.67 -2.28
CA ARG A 55 -2.20 -18.14 -3.66
C ARG A 55 -2.71 -16.71 -3.71
N MET A 56 -3.78 -16.39 -2.98
CA MET A 56 -4.29 -15.01 -2.89
C MET A 56 -3.27 -14.09 -2.21
N GLY A 57 -2.66 -14.54 -1.12
CA GLY A 57 -1.65 -13.79 -0.41
C GLY A 57 -0.41 -13.47 -1.25
N PHE A 58 0.07 -14.43 -2.07
CA PHE A 58 1.17 -14.17 -2.99
C PHE A 58 0.83 -13.08 -4.01
N ARG A 59 -0.34 -13.16 -4.65
CA ARG A 59 -0.78 -12.13 -5.59
C ARG A 59 -0.84 -10.75 -4.93
N ALA A 60 -1.39 -10.67 -3.73
CA ALA A 60 -1.48 -9.40 -3.00
C ALA A 60 -0.09 -8.81 -2.71
N ILE A 61 0.88 -9.62 -2.29
CA ILE A 61 2.25 -9.16 -2.03
C ILE A 61 2.95 -8.76 -3.32
N GLU A 62 2.83 -9.55 -4.39
CA GLU A 62 3.44 -9.26 -5.70
C GLU A 62 2.98 -7.88 -6.19
N THR A 63 1.67 -7.64 -6.21
CA THR A 63 1.11 -6.34 -6.62
C THR A 63 1.60 -5.20 -5.72
N GLN A 64 1.67 -5.39 -4.40
CA GLN A 64 2.18 -4.36 -3.49
C GLN A 64 3.66 -4.05 -3.72
N LEU A 65 4.48 -5.06 -4.00
CA LEU A 65 5.90 -4.88 -4.30
C LEU A 65 6.10 -4.17 -5.65
N GLU A 66 5.29 -4.50 -6.66
CA GLU A 66 5.30 -3.82 -7.96
C GLU A 66 4.92 -2.33 -7.82
N ILE A 67 3.88 -2.03 -7.05
CA ILE A 67 3.49 -0.64 -6.77
C ILE A 67 4.61 0.10 -6.03
N ALA A 68 5.19 -0.52 -4.99
CA ALA A 68 6.26 0.10 -4.22
C ALA A 68 7.50 0.39 -5.07
N ASP A 69 7.87 -0.54 -5.95
CA ASP A 69 8.98 -0.37 -6.88
C ASP A 69 8.70 0.73 -7.92
N ALA A 70 7.50 0.76 -8.51
CA ALA A 70 7.09 1.84 -9.40
C ALA A 70 7.13 3.22 -8.72
N LEU A 71 6.71 3.32 -7.45
CA LEU A 71 6.81 4.55 -6.66
C LEU A 71 8.26 4.98 -6.42
N ILE A 72 9.16 4.04 -6.10
CA ILE A 72 10.60 4.32 -5.90
C ILE A 72 11.22 4.83 -7.20
N ARG A 73 10.82 4.26 -8.34
CA ARG A 73 11.26 4.70 -9.67
C ARG A 73 10.57 5.98 -10.16
N GLN A 74 9.59 6.50 -9.41
CA GLN A 74 8.74 7.64 -9.80
C GLN A 74 7.98 7.40 -11.11
N ASP A 75 7.70 6.13 -11.43
CA ASP A 75 6.91 5.75 -12.59
C ASP A 75 5.42 5.83 -12.26
N HIS A 76 4.91 7.06 -12.29
CA HIS A 76 3.52 7.30 -11.94
C HIS A 76 2.56 6.58 -12.88
N ALA A 77 2.90 6.37 -14.15
CA ALA A 77 2.04 5.70 -15.12
C ALA A 77 1.84 4.22 -14.74
N GLU A 78 2.93 3.55 -14.36
CA GLU A 78 2.87 2.16 -13.91
C GLU A 78 2.10 2.02 -12.59
N VAL A 79 2.25 2.97 -11.66
CA VAL A 79 1.46 2.99 -10.42
C VAL A 79 -0.04 3.04 -10.72
N GLN A 80 -0.49 3.89 -11.65
CA GLN A 80 -1.94 3.98 -11.97
C GLN A 80 -2.45 2.69 -12.60
N ARG A 81 -1.65 2.10 -13.50
CA ARG A 81 -1.98 0.84 -14.16
C ARG A 81 -2.19 -0.26 -13.13
N LEU A 82 -1.26 -0.41 -12.19
CA LEU A 82 -1.30 -1.40 -11.11
C LEU A 82 -2.48 -1.15 -10.14
N VAL A 83 -2.71 0.10 -9.75
CA VAL A 83 -3.84 0.47 -8.87
C VAL A 83 -5.18 0.17 -9.55
N ARG A 84 -5.32 0.50 -10.84
CA ARG A 84 -6.53 0.20 -11.61
C ARG A 84 -6.75 -1.31 -11.69
N GLU A 85 -5.73 -2.07 -12.07
CA GLU A 85 -5.78 -3.53 -12.14
C GLU A 85 -6.20 -4.13 -10.79
N THR A 86 -5.65 -3.61 -9.69
CA THR A 86 -6.00 -4.03 -8.32
C THR A 86 -7.48 -3.77 -8.03
N LEU A 87 -7.97 -2.55 -8.29
CA LEU A 87 -9.35 -2.17 -8.01
C LEU A 87 -10.35 -2.95 -8.88
N THR A 88 -10.02 -3.16 -10.16
CA THR A 88 -10.82 -4.01 -11.06
C THR A 88 -10.83 -5.46 -10.58
N SER A 89 -9.71 -5.99 -10.10
CA SER A 89 -9.65 -7.35 -9.55
C SER A 89 -10.51 -7.55 -8.29
N MET A 90 -10.77 -6.47 -7.55
CA MET A 90 -11.67 -6.43 -6.40
C MET A 90 -13.14 -6.17 -6.78
N GLY A 91 -13.44 -6.11 -8.09
CA GLY A 91 -14.80 -5.93 -8.61
C GLY A 91 -15.24 -4.47 -8.69
N VAL A 92 -14.33 -3.50 -8.54
CA VAL A 92 -14.66 -2.08 -8.74
C VAL A 92 -14.65 -1.80 -10.24
N SER A 93 -15.80 -1.38 -10.77
CA SER A 93 -15.92 -1.04 -12.19
C SER A 93 -15.23 0.30 -12.49
N GLU A 94 -14.86 0.52 -13.76
CA GLU A 94 -14.28 1.81 -14.19
C GLU A 94 -15.23 2.98 -13.93
N ASP A 95 -16.55 2.75 -13.99
CA ASP A 95 -17.56 3.77 -13.70
C ASP A 95 -17.61 4.12 -12.21
N GLN A 96 -17.49 3.12 -11.32
CA GLN A 96 -17.38 3.34 -9.88
C GLN A 96 -16.08 4.06 -9.51
N LEU A 97 -14.98 3.75 -10.21
CA LEU A 97 -13.72 4.45 -10.04
C LEU A 97 -13.82 5.92 -10.43
N ARG A 98 -14.48 6.21 -11.56
CA ARG A 98 -14.74 7.58 -12.01
C ARG A 98 -15.66 8.32 -11.04
N GLU A 99 -16.69 7.66 -10.52
CA GLU A 99 -17.59 8.22 -9.51
C GLU A 99 -16.87 8.49 -8.18
N MET A 100 -16.01 7.58 -7.72
CA MET A 100 -15.19 7.80 -6.53
C MET A 100 -14.25 8.98 -6.70
N ALA A 101 -13.55 9.09 -7.84
CA ALA A 101 -12.68 10.23 -8.13
C ALA A 101 -13.44 11.55 -8.14
N GLN A 102 -14.63 11.57 -8.74
CA GLN A 102 -15.51 12.73 -8.75
C GLN A 102 -15.97 13.10 -7.34
N ARG A 103 -16.44 12.14 -6.54
CA ARG A 103 -16.81 12.37 -5.14
C ARG A 103 -15.62 12.82 -4.28
N LEU A 104 -14.42 12.29 -4.52
CA LEU A 104 -13.22 12.70 -3.81
C LEU A 104 -12.83 14.14 -4.14
N SER A 105 -13.00 14.57 -5.40
CA SER A 105 -12.79 15.96 -5.81
C SER A 105 -13.77 16.93 -5.14
N GLU A 106 -15.04 16.52 -5.00
CA GLU A 106 -16.11 17.33 -4.38
C GLU A 106 -15.97 17.38 -2.85
N ALA A 107 -15.64 16.25 -2.22
CA ALA A 107 -15.55 16.12 -0.76
C ALA A 107 -14.27 16.73 -0.18
N SER A 108 -13.15 16.66 -0.92
CA SER A 108 -11.86 17.16 -0.42
C SER A 108 -11.70 18.68 -0.52
N GLY A 109 -12.61 19.37 -1.24
CA GLY A 109 -12.49 20.80 -1.55
C GLY A 109 -11.16 21.15 -2.24
N LEU A 110 -10.49 20.14 -2.81
CA LEU A 110 -9.17 20.29 -3.41
C LEU A 110 -9.27 21.21 -4.62
N ASP A 111 -8.26 22.08 -4.75
CA ASP A 111 -8.09 22.93 -5.93
C ASP A 111 -8.29 22.07 -7.19
N PRO A 112 -9.10 22.51 -8.18
CA PRO A 112 -9.35 21.76 -9.42
C PRO A 112 -8.10 21.17 -10.06
N ARG A 113 -6.93 21.79 -9.86
CA ARG A 113 -5.63 21.28 -10.31
C ARG A 113 -5.18 19.99 -9.63
N VAL A 114 -5.42 19.85 -8.33
CA VAL A 114 -5.08 18.62 -7.57
C VAL A 114 -6.08 17.52 -7.89
N ALA A 115 -7.36 17.86 -8.10
CA ALA A 115 -8.36 16.92 -8.61
C ALA A 115 -8.01 16.42 -10.02
N GLN A 116 -7.47 17.30 -10.87
CA GLN A 116 -6.98 16.97 -12.20
C GLN A 116 -5.69 16.15 -12.13
N GLU A 117 -4.77 16.43 -11.20
CA GLU A 117 -3.61 15.57 -10.95
C GLU A 117 -4.00 14.20 -10.41
N LEU A 118 -5.00 14.09 -9.53
CA LEU A 118 -5.54 12.80 -9.08
C LEU A 118 -6.23 12.06 -10.21
N SER A 119 -7.05 12.74 -11.01
CA SER A 119 -7.70 12.16 -12.19
C SER A 119 -6.66 11.68 -13.21
N ARG A 120 -5.58 12.43 -13.39
CA ARG A 120 -4.41 12.04 -14.17
C ARG A 120 -3.63 10.91 -13.51
N ALA A 121 -3.55 10.87 -12.17
CA ALA A 121 -2.86 9.85 -11.36
C ALA A 121 -3.61 8.52 -11.32
N PHE A 122 -4.91 8.51 -11.59
CA PHE A 122 -5.72 7.31 -11.76
C PHE A 122 -6.01 7.01 -13.25
N GLY A 123 -5.53 7.85 -14.16
CA GLY A 123 -5.62 7.70 -15.61
C GLY A 123 -7.03 7.86 -16.18
N PHE A 124 -7.87 8.71 -15.59
CA PHE A 124 -9.24 8.97 -16.04
C PHE A 124 -9.36 10.06 -17.11
N GLU A 125 -8.34 10.91 -17.29
CA GLU A 125 -8.26 11.83 -18.43
C GLU A 125 -7.54 11.14 -19.60
N SER A 126 -8.29 10.78 -20.64
CA SER A 126 -7.75 10.69 -21.98
C SER A 126 -7.26 12.08 -22.38
N ASP A 127 -5.97 12.17 -22.70
CA ASP A 127 -5.32 13.38 -23.16
C ASP A 127 -6.12 14.05 -24.31
N PRO A 128 -6.70 15.25 -24.13
CA PRO A 128 -7.38 15.94 -25.23
C PRO A 128 -6.40 16.42 -26.31
N MET A 129 -5.07 16.22 -26.14
CA MET A 129 -4.04 16.58 -27.11
C MET A 129 -3.60 15.43 -28.03
N SER A 130 -4.27 14.27 -28.01
CA SER A 130 -4.03 13.18 -28.98
C SER A 130 -5.05 13.16 -30.14
N ALA A 131 -5.67 14.31 -30.44
CA ALA A 131 -6.57 14.47 -31.57
C ALA A 131 -5.84 15.10 -32.77
N ASP A 132 -4.81 14.41 -33.28
CA ASP A 132 -4.29 14.60 -34.64
C ASP A 132 -3.28 13.49 -34.95
N ASP A 133 -3.78 12.31 -35.31
CA ASP A 133 -3.20 11.61 -36.46
C ASP A 133 -4.28 10.81 -37.18
N GLN A 134 -4.36 11.02 -38.48
CA GLN A 134 -5.51 10.71 -39.32
C GLN A 134 -5.40 9.30 -39.91
N ASN A 135 -6.58 8.75 -40.18
CA ASN A 135 -6.98 8.15 -41.45
C ASN A 135 -7.06 6.61 -41.58
N GLU A 136 -8.22 6.23 -42.14
CA GLU A 136 -8.49 5.07 -42.99
C GLU A 136 -8.41 3.66 -42.39
N THR A 137 -9.58 3.15 -41.98
CA THR A 137 -10.20 2.07 -42.78
C THR A 137 -11.70 1.97 -42.50
N ASP A 138 -12.47 2.48 -43.46
CA ASP A 138 -13.88 2.17 -43.68
C ASP A 138 -13.95 0.85 -44.46
N VAL A 139 -14.38 -0.26 -43.84
CA VAL A 139 -15.12 -1.38 -44.48
C VAL A 139 -15.76 -2.27 -43.38
N LEU A 140 -17.09 -2.21 -43.27
CA LEU A 140 -18.07 -3.27 -42.93
C LEU A 140 -17.82 -4.18 -41.71
N ASP A 141 -18.78 -4.25 -40.78
CA ASP A 141 -19.81 -5.30 -40.82
C ASP A 141 -20.85 -5.08 -39.71
N ALA A 142 -22.10 -5.31 -40.10
CA ALA A 142 -23.27 -5.18 -39.28
C ALA A 142 -23.50 -6.48 -38.51
N THR A 143 -23.40 -6.47 -37.18
CA THR A 143 -24.22 -7.33 -36.35
C THR A 143 -24.60 -6.61 -35.07
N ALA A 144 -25.88 -6.26 -35.01
CA ALA A 144 -26.61 -6.10 -33.77
C ALA A 144 -26.37 -7.34 -32.88
N SER A 145 -26.09 -7.12 -31.61
CA SER A 145 -26.51 -8.04 -30.56
C SER A 145 -26.89 -7.22 -29.34
N GLU A 146 -28.20 -7.09 -29.17
CA GLU A 146 -28.85 -6.73 -27.94
C GLU A 146 -28.29 -7.58 -26.79
N MET A 147 -27.82 -6.94 -25.72
CA MET A 147 -27.85 -7.53 -24.38
C MET A 147 -28.15 -6.41 -23.38
N ASP A 148 -29.45 -6.27 -23.09
CA ASP A 148 -29.94 -5.80 -21.80
C ASP A 148 -29.22 -6.62 -20.70
N ALA A 149 -28.32 -5.98 -19.97
CA ALA A 149 -27.90 -6.46 -18.67
C ALA A 149 -28.67 -5.65 -17.64
N GLU A 150 -29.72 -6.26 -17.10
CA GLU A 150 -30.46 -5.74 -15.97
C GLU A 150 -29.49 -5.42 -14.84
N SER A 151 -29.38 -4.14 -14.49
CA SER A 151 -28.68 -3.68 -13.28
C SER A 151 -29.45 -4.20 -12.06
N GLU A 152 -29.06 -5.37 -11.55
CA GLU A 152 -29.57 -5.83 -10.27
C GLU A 152 -29.19 -4.80 -9.18
N PRO A 153 -30.16 -4.31 -8.37
CA PRO A 153 -29.84 -3.41 -7.27
C PRO A 153 -28.94 -4.14 -6.27
N LEU A 154 -27.88 -3.45 -5.82
CA LEU A 154 -26.92 -3.93 -4.84
C LEU A 154 -27.62 -4.62 -3.66
N ASN A 155 -27.16 -5.83 -3.34
CA ASN A 155 -27.68 -6.62 -2.24
C ASN A 155 -27.61 -5.80 -0.92
N PRO A 156 -28.76 -5.52 -0.26
CA PRO A 156 -28.80 -4.63 0.91
C PRO A 156 -27.93 -5.11 2.08
N GLN A 157 -27.61 -6.40 2.13
CA GLN A 157 -26.72 -6.96 3.15
C GLN A 157 -25.27 -6.47 3.02
N ILE A 158 -24.81 -6.13 1.81
CA ILE A 158 -23.43 -5.64 1.59
C ILE A 158 -23.29 -4.20 2.10
N LEU A 159 -24.32 -3.37 1.92
CA LEU A 159 -24.35 -1.99 2.42
C LEU A 159 -24.36 -1.97 3.96
N GLU A 160 -25.13 -2.85 4.58
CA GLU A 160 -25.20 -2.96 6.05
C GLU A 160 -23.87 -3.42 6.67
N GLN A 161 -23.14 -4.32 6.00
CA GLN A 161 -21.81 -4.75 6.43
C GLN A 161 -20.75 -3.64 6.32
N LEU A 162 -20.85 -2.78 5.31
CA LEU A 162 -19.95 -1.63 5.14
C LEU A 162 -20.17 -0.56 6.22
N ASP A 163 -21.41 -0.24 6.54
CA ASP A 163 -21.73 0.69 7.64
C ASP A 163 -21.22 0.18 8.99
N GLN A 164 -21.27 -1.14 9.21
CA GLN A 164 -20.81 -1.75 10.45
C GLN A 164 -19.28 -1.70 10.59
N LEU A 165 -18.54 -1.90 9.49
CA LEU A 165 -17.08 -1.76 9.47
C LEU A 165 -16.62 -0.31 9.66
N LEU A 166 -17.35 0.66 9.11
CA LEU A 166 -17.08 2.08 9.31
C LEU A 166 -17.30 2.51 10.77
N ALA A 167 -18.40 2.07 11.40
CA ALA A 167 -18.69 2.38 12.80
C ALA A 167 -17.67 1.78 13.78
N ASP A 168 -17.14 0.58 13.49
CA ASP A 168 -16.11 -0.05 14.32
C ASP A 168 -14.74 0.63 14.16
N ALA A 169 -14.42 1.13 12.96
CA ALA A 169 -13.20 1.89 12.73
C ALA A 169 -13.21 3.23 13.47
N GLU A 170 -14.34 3.94 13.52
CA GLU A 170 -14.46 5.22 14.25
C GLU A 170 -14.30 5.05 15.77
N ARG A 171 -14.79 3.94 16.36
CA ARG A 171 -14.58 3.65 17.78
C ARG A 171 -13.13 3.35 18.15
N SER A 172 -12.37 2.76 17.24
CA SER A 172 -10.98 2.39 17.49
C SER A 172 -10.02 3.59 17.56
N ILE A 173 -10.46 4.77 17.13
CA ILE A 173 -9.66 6.00 17.10
C ILE A 173 -9.79 6.80 18.41
N ASP A 174 -10.88 6.66 19.16
CA ASP A 174 -11.17 7.43 20.39
C ASP A 174 -10.58 6.82 21.68
N GLU A 175 -10.09 5.56 21.66
CA GLU A 175 -9.53 4.87 22.85
C GLU A 175 -8.00 4.94 22.98
N ALA A 176 -7.31 5.69 22.13
CA ALA A 176 -5.87 5.92 22.26
C ALA A 176 -5.58 7.09 23.22
N GLU A 177 -5.71 6.85 24.54
CA GLU A 177 -5.24 7.82 25.55
C GLU A 177 -3.71 8.03 25.43
N PRO A 178 -3.23 9.29 25.51
CA PRO A 178 -1.81 9.58 25.56
C PRO A 178 -1.28 9.36 26.99
N ASP A 179 -0.42 8.36 27.17
CA ASP A 179 0.39 8.18 28.38
C ASP A 179 1.36 9.37 28.55
N THR A 180 0.89 10.43 29.22
CA THR A 180 1.74 11.53 29.70
C THR A 180 2.28 11.18 31.08
N ASN A 181 3.34 10.37 31.15
CA ASN A 181 4.17 10.30 32.35
C ASN A 181 5.21 11.42 32.31
N GLY A 182 4.83 12.57 32.86
CA GLY A 182 5.76 13.51 33.44
C GLY A 182 5.79 13.30 34.95
N ASP A 183 6.94 12.94 35.50
CA ASP A 183 7.26 13.26 36.89
C ASP A 183 8.69 13.80 36.98
N THR A 184 8.79 14.97 37.58
CA THR A 184 9.96 15.82 37.70
C THR A 184 10.51 15.70 39.11
N GLY A 185 11.79 15.32 39.20
CA GLY A 185 12.78 15.84 40.16
C GLY A 185 12.58 15.56 41.65
N ASP A 186 13.58 14.90 42.25
CA ASP A 186 14.00 15.28 43.60
C ASP A 186 15.53 15.12 43.74
N GLU A 187 16.12 16.15 44.33
CA GLU A 187 17.55 16.34 44.59
C GLU A 187 17.96 15.56 45.85
N SER A 188 19.11 14.89 45.84
CA SER A 188 19.86 14.53 47.05
C SER A 188 21.30 14.10 46.71
N GLU A 189 22.24 15.05 46.77
CA GLU A 189 23.61 14.79 47.26
C GLU A 189 23.53 14.55 48.79
N PRO A 190 24.43 13.75 49.45
CA PRO A 190 25.85 14.11 49.54
C PRO A 190 26.90 12.98 49.71
N ASP A 191 28.15 13.40 49.50
CA ASP A 191 29.43 13.09 50.18
C ASP A 191 29.90 11.64 50.47
N ASP A 192 31.14 11.42 50.01
CA ASP A 192 32.35 11.11 50.80
C ASP A 192 33.12 9.81 50.50
N ASP A 193 34.44 10.04 50.36
CA ASP A 193 35.58 9.16 50.63
C ASP A 193 35.59 7.70 50.13
N GLN A 194 36.51 7.39 49.20
CA GLN A 194 37.71 6.62 49.57
C GLN A 194 38.81 6.58 48.50
N LYS A 195 40.01 6.93 48.97
CA LYS A 195 41.32 6.81 48.32
C LYS A 195 41.77 5.34 48.18
N GLY A 196 42.28 5.01 46.98
CA GLY A 196 43.52 4.26 46.74
C GLY A 196 43.41 2.75 46.50
N PRO A 197 44.53 2.06 46.12
CA PRO A 197 45.85 2.60 45.79
C PRO A 197 46.43 2.14 44.42
N THR A 198 47.40 2.94 43.98
CA THR A 198 48.57 2.71 43.09
C THR A 198 48.75 1.36 42.38
N ALA A 199 49.13 1.47 41.10
CA ALA A 199 50.21 0.69 40.48
C ALA A 199 51.11 1.66 39.70
#